data_AF-A0A242W8V8-F1
#
_entry.id   AF-A0A242W8V8-F1
#
_cell.length_a   1.000
_cell.length_b   1.000
_cell.length_c   1.000
_cell.angle_alpha   90.00
_cell.angle_beta   90.00
_cell.angle_gamma   90.00
#
_symmetry.space_group_name_H-M   'P 1'
#
loop_
_entity.id
_entity.type
_entity.pdbx_description
1 polymer ?
#
loop_
_entity_poly.entity_id
_entity_poly.type
_entity_poly.pdbx_seq_one_letter_code
_entity_poly.pdbx_strand_id
1 'polypeptide(L)'
;MKVNVNLPETDERIRKHLRYLILVHIFNETVKLPDLCQQNGILPRQLYRAFKGESSYRSQSSVAHTLIKALPYEVRESDIEQANYLLDLVCEYLLAADSEGEDK
;
A
#
# COMPACT_ATOMS: atom_id res chain seq x y z
N MET A 1 2.54 -10.49 -8.70
CA MET A 1 2.73 -10.81 -7.27
C MET A 1 1.41 -10.63 -6.55
N LYS A 2 0.93 -11.62 -5.80
CA LYS A 2 -0.27 -11.45 -4.95
C LYS A 2 0.17 -10.82 -3.63
N VAL A 3 0.01 -9.50 -3.50
CA VAL A 3 0.33 -8.77 -2.26
C VAL A 3 -0.92 -8.72 -1.41
N ASN A 4 -0.79 -9.02 -0.11
CA ASN A 4 -1.86 -8.78 0.84
C ASN A 4 -1.94 -7.27 1.10
N VAL A 5 -3.07 -6.65 0.75
CA VAL A 5 -3.31 -5.21 0.92
C VAL A 5 -3.21 -4.76 2.39
N ASN A 6 -3.44 -5.66 3.35
CA ASN A 6 -3.35 -5.34 4.78
C ASN A 6 -1.91 -5.34 5.30
N LEU A 7 -0.94 -5.85 4.53
CA LEU A 7 0.49 -5.81 4.83
C LEU A 7 0.84 -6.19 6.30
N PRO A 8 0.37 -7.34 6.82
CA PRO A 8 0.44 -7.66 8.24
C PRO A 8 1.87 -7.75 8.79
N GLU A 9 2.84 -8.06 7.92
CA GLU A 9 4.25 -8.23 8.28
C GLU A 9 5.04 -6.91 8.28
N THR A 10 4.45 -5.82 7.79
CA THR A 10 5.12 -4.51 7.69
C THR A 10 5.12 -3.76 9.02
N ASP A 11 6.13 -2.88 9.21
CA ASP A 11 6.22 -2.05 10.41
C ASP A 11 4.99 -1.14 10.50
N GLU A 12 4.30 -1.18 11.63
CA GLU A 12 3.02 -0.50 11.83
C GLU A 12 3.11 1.01 11.55
N ARG A 13 4.26 1.63 11.86
CA ARG A 13 4.47 3.08 11.71
C ARG A 13 4.46 3.55 10.26
N ILE A 14 4.72 2.65 9.30
CA ILE A 14 4.80 2.98 7.87
C ILE A 14 3.79 2.18 7.02
N ARG A 15 3.05 1.26 7.64
CA ARG A 15 2.08 0.39 6.98
C ARG A 15 1.09 1.17 6.13
N LYS A 16 0.54 2.28 6.64
CA LYS A 16 -0.45 3.10 5.92
C LYS A 16 0.10 3.71 4.62
N HIS A 17 1.37 4.13 4.63
CA HIS A 17 2.04 4.67 3.43
C HIS A 17 2.29 3.57 2.39
N LEU A 18 2.74 2.39 2.82
CA LEU A 18 2.94 1.25 1.91
C LEU A 18 1.60 0.74 1.34
N ARG A 19 0.57 0.65 2.17
CA ARG A 19 -0.78 0.26 1.76
C ARG A 19 -1.38 1.26 0.76
N TYR A 20 -1.17 2.55 0.99
CA TYR A 20 -1.56 3.60 0.04
C TYR A 20 -0.92 3.42 -1.34
N LEU A 21 0.38 3.08 -1.41
CA LEU A 21 1.04 2.80 -2.69
C LEU A 21 0.42 1.61 -3.43
N ILE A 22 -0.02 0.57 -2.70
CA ILE A 22 -0.74 -0.56 -3.30
C ILE A 22 -2.10 -0.10 -3.85
N LEU A 23 -2.84 0.70 -3.08
CA LEU A 23 -4.12 1.25 -3.53
C LEU A 23 -3.95 2.09 -4.81
N VAL A 24 -2.96 2.98 -4.83
CA VAL A 24 -2.63 3.75 -6.03
C VAL A 24 -2.32 2.82 -7.20
N HIS A 25 -1.52 1.78 -7.01
CA HIS A 25 -1.21 0.84 -8.08
C HIS A 25 -2.42 0.08 -8.64
N ILE A 26 -3.36 -0.29 -7.76
CA ILE A 26 -4.55 -1.07 -8.10
C ILE A 26 -5.59 -0.18 -8.80
N PHE A 27 -5.86 1.00 -8.24
CA PHE A 27 -6.99 1.85 -8.66
C PHE A 27 -6.59 2.96 -9.64
N ASN A 28 -5.31 3.30 -9.75
CA ASN A 28 -4.83 4.26 -10.73
C ASN A 28 -4.20 3.54 -11.92
N GLU A 29 -4.91 3.53 -13.05
CA GLU A 29 -4.47 2.84 -14.27
C GLU A 29 -3.14 3.40 -14.82
N THR A 30 -2.90 4.69 -14.62
CA THR A 30 -1.71 5.39 -15.14
C THR A 30 -0.47 5.21 -14.27
N VAL A 31 -0.64 4.88 -12.98
CA VAL A 31 0.47 4.79 -12.04
C VAL A 31 0.87 3.34 -11.81
N LYS A 32 2.03 2.95 -12.34
CA LYS A 32 2.61 1.62 -12.14
C LYS A 32 3.79 1.71 -11.18
N LEU A 33 3.72 0.98 -10.06
CA LEU A 33 4.81 0.95 -9.07
C LEU A 33 6.15 0.49 -9.65
N PRO A 34 6.22 -0.51 -10.55
CA PRO A 34 7.49 -0.88 -11.18
C PRO A 34 8.16 0.28 -11.91
N ASP A 35 7.39 1.08 -12.64
CA ASP A 35 7.90 2.22 -13.43
C ASP A 35 8.38 3.34 -12.49
N LEU A 36 7.58 3.65 -11.46
CA LEU A 36 7.97 4.59 -10.39
C LEU A 36 9.26 4.16 -9.69
N CYS A 37 9.40 2.86 -9.38
CA CYS A 37 10.61 2.32 -8.79
C CYS A 37 11.82 2.52 -9.71
N GLN A 38 11.69 2.20 -11.00
CA GLN A 38 12.75 2.36 -11.98
C GLN A 38 13.19 3.83 -12.10
N GLN A 39 12.24 4.75 -12.21
CA GLN A 39 12.50 6.20 -12.32
C GLN A 39 13.19 6.78 -11.08
N ASN A 40 13.02 6.15 -9.91
CA ASN A 40 13.57 6.64 -8.64
C ASN A 40 14.69 5.75 -8.09
N GLY A 41 15.26 4.85 -8.91
CA GLY A 41 16.41 4.02 -8.52
C GLY A 41 16.11 3.00 -7.42
N ILE A 42 14.84 2.63 -7.23
CA ILE A 42 14.42 1.60 -6.28
C ILE A 42 14.42 0.25 -6.99
N LEU A 43 15.24 -0.68 -6.52
CA LEU A 43 15.26 -2.03 -7.07
C LEU A 43 13.95 -2.75 -6.75
N PRO A 44 13.41 -3.58 -7.66
CA PRO A 44 12.18 -4.34 -7.41
C PRO A 44 12.22 -5.17 -6.12
N ARG A 45 13.40 -5.70 -5.77
CA ARG A 45 13.61 -6.45 -4.53
C ARG A 45 13.46 -5.58 -3.27
N GLN A 46 13.80 -4.29 -3.32
CA GLN A 46 13.61 -3.38 -2.20
C GLN A 46 12.13 -3.12 -1.96
N LEU A 47 11.35 -2.87 -3.02
CA LEU A 47 9.88 -2.74 -2.92
C LEU A 47 9.24 -4.02 -2.38
N TYR A 48 9.65 -5.17 -2.91
CA TYR A 48 9.17 -6.49 -2.44
C TYR A 48 9.40 -6.66 -0.93
N ARG A 49 10.64 -6.45 -0.48
CA ARG A 49 11.01 -6.57 0.93
C ARG A 49 10.32 -5.54 1.81
N ALA A 50 9.99 -4.37 1.27
CA ALA A 50 9.20 -3.38 1.99
C ALA A 50 7.77 -3.90 2.24
N PHE A 51 7.10 -4.44 1.21
CA PHE A 51 5.75 -4.99 1.36
C PHE A 51 5.69 -6.30 2.16
N LYS A 52 6.76 -7.09 2.19
CA LYS A 52 6.85 -8.32 3.00
C LYS A 52 7.34 -8.10 4.42
N GLY A 53 7.65 -6.87 4.82
CA GLY A 53 8.24 -6.62 6.15
C GLY A 53 9.67 -7.17 6.32
N GLU A 54 10.28 -7.69 5.26
CA GLU A 54 11.63 -8.30 5.26
C GLU A 54 12.75 -7.24 5.26
N SER A 55 12.44 -6.01 5.65
CA SER A 55 13.38 -4.88 5.70
C SER A 55 13.10 -4.01 6.93
N SER A 56 14.11 -3.27 7.40
CA SER A 56 13.97 -2.42 8.59
C SER A 56 12.96 -1.28 8.35
N TYR A 57 12.39 -0.74 9.44
CA TYR A 57 11.57 0.48 9.41
C TYR A 57 12.19 1.58 8.54
N ARG A 58 13.47 1.89 8.75
CA ARG A 58 14.17 2.93 7.98
C ARG A 58 14.17 2.64 6.48
N SER A 59 14.37 1.38 6.09
CA SER A 59 14.33 0.96 4.69
C SER A 59 12.91 1.06 4.13
N GLN A 60 11.90 0.62 4.89
CA GLN A 60 10.49 0.70 4.50
C GLN A 60 10.05 2.16 4.32
N SER A 61 10.36 3.04 5.27
CA SER A 61 10.07 4.48 5.19
C SER A 61 10.78 5.14 4.02
N SER A 62 12.05 4.81 3.79
CA SER A 62 12.78 5.36 2.64
C SER A 62 12.11 5.00 1.32
N VAL A 63 11.71 3.73 1.13
CA VAL A 63 10.99 3.30 -0.08
C VAL A 63 9.63 3.99 -0.18
N ALA A 64 8.83 3.95 0.89
CA ALA A 64 7.47 4.48 0.88
C ALA A 64 7.44 5.99 0.57
N HIS A 65 8.22 6.80 1.31
CA HIS A 65 8.24 8.24 1.12
C HIS A 65 8.83 8.65 -0.22
N THR A 66 9.84 7.94 -0.72
CA THR A 66 10.40 8.21 -2.05
C THR A 66 9.34 8.01 -3.13
N LEU A 67 8.60 6.89 -3.08
CA LEU A 67 7.58 6.58 -4.06
C LEU A 67 6.36 7.52 -3.96
N ILE A 68 5.94 7.87 -2.76
CA ILE A 68 4.84 8.84 -2.55
C ILE A 68 5.21 10.21 -3.12
N LYS A 69 6.43 10.68 -2.85
CA LYS A 69 6.93 11.95 -3.39
C LYS A 69 7.08 11.94 -4.91
N ALA A 70 7.28 10.77 -5.50
CA ALA A 70 7.42 10.60 -6.93
C ALA A 70 6.09 10.49 -7.69
N LEU A 71 4.96 10.48 -6.99
CA LEU A 71 3.65 10.46 -7.63
C LEU A 71 3.44 11.74 -8.48
N PRO A 72 2.69 11.65 -9.59
CA PRO A 72 2.49 12.79 -10.50
C PRO A 72 1.52 13.85 -9.95
N TYR A 73 1.15 13.75 -8.68
CA TYR A 73 0.26 14.66 -7.98
C TYR A 73 0.72 14.80 -6.53
N GLU A 74 0.34 15.91 -5.89
CA GLU A 74 0.64 16.14 -4.49
C GLU A 74 -0.19 15.21 -3.60
N VAL A 75 0.45 14.57 -2.63
CA VAL A 75 -0.19 13.68 -1.66
C VAL A 75 0.01 14.24 -0.26
N ARG A 76 -1.10 14.54 0.42
CA ARG A 76 -1.10 14.95 1.82
C ARG A 76 -1.32 13.74 2.71
N GLU A 77 -0.89 13.85 3.96
CA GLU A 77 -1.08 12.78 4.95
C GLU A 77 -2.56 12.42 5.14
N SER A 78 -3.46 13.42 5.05
CA SER A 78 -4.92 13.22 5.10
C SER A 78 -5.44 12.37 3.94
N ASP A 79 -4.82 12.46 2.75
CA ASP A 79 -5.24 11.67 1.58
C ASP A 79 -4.86 10.19 1.78
N ILE A 80 -3.71 9.93 2.39
CA ILE A 80 -3.24 8.60 2.77
C ILE A 80 -4.19 8.00 3.81
N GLU A 81 -4.51 8.76 4.85
CA GLU A 81 -5.42 8.32 5.93
C GLU A 81 -6.81 8.01 5.39
N GLN A 82 -7.38 8.91 4.58
CA GLN A 82 -8.71 8.73 3.98
C GLN A 82 -8.76 7.49 3.09
N ALA A 83 -7.74 7.25 2.25
CA ALA A 83 -7.70 6.08 1.39
C ALA A 83 -7.61 4.77 2.17
N ASN A 84 -6.83 4.75 3.26
CA ASN A 84 -6.74 3.57 4.12
C ASN A 84 -8.08 3.30 4.84
N TYR A 85 -8.70 4.35 5.40
CA TYR A 85 -10.01 4.27 6.04
C TYR A 85 -11.08 3.71 5.10
N LEU A 86 -11.14 4.19 3.86
CA LEU A 86 -12.08 3.67 2.86
C LEU A 86 -11.85 2.19 2.56
N LEU A 87 -10.58 1.75 2.47
CA LEU A 87 -10.28 0.33 2.28
C LEU A 87 -10.69 -0.50 3.51
N ASP A 88 -10.50 0.01 4.73
CA ASP A 88 -10.95 -0.69 5.95
C ASP A 88 -12.47 -0.86 5.96
N LEU A 89 -13.23 0.19 5.64
CA LEU A 89 -14.69 0.11 5.53
C LEU A 89 -15.15 -0.91 4.48
N VAL A 90 -14.49 -0.96 3.33
CA VAL A 90 -14.81 -1.96 2.28
C VAL A 90 -14.52 -3.37 2.79
N CYS A 91 -13.38 -3.59 3.45
CA CYS A 91 -13.04 -4.88 4.04
C CYS A 91 -14.05 -5.31 5.11
N GLU A 92 -14.44 -4.42 6.00
CA GLU A 92 -15.45 -4.67 7.04
C GLU A 92 -16.81 -5.04 6.43
N TYR A 93 -17.25 -4.29 5.43
CA TYR A 93 -18.50 -4.57 4.71
C TYR A 93 -18.48 -5.95 4.04
N LEU A 94 -17.39 -6.30 3.36
CA LEU A 94 -17.26 -7.59 2.69
C LEU A 94 -17.21 -8.76 3.68
N LEU A 95 -16.52 -8.60 4.82
CA LEU A 95 -16.49 -9.63 5.88
C LEU A 95 -17.86 -9.86 6.51
N ALA A 96 -18.63 -8.78 6.74
CA ALA A 96 -19.99 -8.89 7.22
C ALA A 96 -20.90 -9.62 6.20
N ALA A 97 -20.79 -9.28 4.92
CA ALA A 97 -21.55 -9.92 3.86
C ALA A 97 -21.25 -11.42 3.69
N ASP A 98 -19.98 -11.82 3.83
CA ASP A 98 -19.60 -13.25 3.80
C ASP A 98 -20.21 -14.02 5.00
N SER A 99 -20.25 -13.39 6.18
CA SER A 99 -20.76 -14.01 7.41
C SER A 99 -22.28 -14.23 7.37
N GLU A 100 -23.03 -13.35 6.68
CA GLU A 100 -24.48 -13.49 6.49
C GLU A 100 -24.86 -14.55 5.43
N GLY A 101 -23.91 -14.98 4.61
CA GLY A 101 -24.11 -15.99 3.56
C GLY A 101 -24.01 -17.44 4.03
N GLU A 102 -23.40 -17.71 5.18
CA GLU A 102 -23.19 -19.08 5.71
C GLU A 102 -24.39 -19.64 6.50
N ASP A 103 -25.40 -18.80 6.80
CA ASP A 103 -26.63 -19.19 7.51
C ASP A 103 -27.80 -19.61 6.57
N LYS A 104 -27.51 -19.92 5.30
CA LYS A 104 -28.49 -20.46 4.31
C LYS A 104 -28.02 -21.72 3.64
#